data_AF-A0A4Z1A8I5-F1
#
_entry.id   AF-A0A4Z1A8I5-F1
#
_cell.length_a   1.000
_cell.length_b   1.000
_cell.length_c   1.000
_cell.angle_alpha   90.00
_cell.angle_beta   90.00
_cell.angle_gamma   90.00
#
_symmetry.space_group_name_H-M   'P 1'
#
loop_
_entity.id
_entity.type
_entity.pdbx_description
1 polymer ?
#
loop_
_entity_poly.entity_id
_entity_poly.type
_entity_poly.pdbx_seq_one_letter_code
_entity_poly.pdbx_strand_id
1 'polypeptide(L)'
;MSLLKQKIEREKKSGKLLLRSLILAFAISGSALSLSAAFSLKQIPDSIGPDGRNISRQFFQFLKTAIIKNKYDGRAEGFHKYLDRSLERFELKNLFNSEYMNKDDNGQHYVTYRGRFANDGYKVSLETIRMKDVPIPSFGDFTAEFALKHNPNPTYGGNSYSGNLDVLTHLGPFTHKHGLSAMDSGLHFLDANNLKSINAPETTSFKKIKDPEARKAINDFTESFPALAKFMGYYFGLDSLLKVQQDGKLPGVTAFTFEGNIEQTLMRDYPDLGDYLDDIKYLGFIKLRITNVSGRSLAEFAIESKTREIRFKFFTLNGKVIPYDTKGNFYPQEAFTLSSLSEFPFVVKASLEANLYGLMLENNDVQLLGRFSNTATSGILNLKLTKIEEFDVSGAFGYFAPSWAINIFIPGNLQSIIYEFTETLVKANNGKGTSIVLRWDRDSSRTTMKTHIETEFLDNFFIRFGLKIWNHKVLPDEDAKDDIRAVLSKTIDLLLKGI
;
A
#
# COMPACT_ATOMS: atom_id res chain seq x y z
N MET A 1 20.02 -59.63 61.32
CA MET A 1 18.93 -59.11 60.45
C MET A 1 18.61 -57.61 60.61
N SER A 2 19.03 -56.92 61.68
CA SER A 2 18.73 -55.47 61.89
C SER A 2 19.59 -54.52 61.02
N LEU A 3 20.88 -54.84 60.81
CA LEU A 3 21.80 -53.98 60.05
C LEU A 3 21.59 -54.00 58.52
N LEU A 4 21.02 -55.07 57.96
CA LEU A 4 20.73 -55.15 56.52
C LEU A 4 19.47 -54.35 56.13
N LYS A 5 18.46 -54.27 57.02
CA LYS A 5 17.25 -53.47 56.78
C LYS A 5 17.54 -51.97 56.79
N GLN A 6 18.43 -51.49 57.68
CA GLN A 6 18.83 -50.08 57.70
C GLN A 6 19.67 -49.66 56.48
N LYS A 7 20.47 -50.58 55.90
CA LYS A 7 21.25 -50.29 54.69
C LYS A 7 20.35 -50.22 53.44
N ILE A 8 19.35 -51.11 53.34
CA ILE A 8 18.37 -51.14 52.24
C ILE A 8 17.39 -49.94 52.32
N GLU A 9 17.01 -49.47 53.51
CA GLU A 9 16.21 -48.25 53.67
C GLU A 9 17.00 -46.96 53.40
N ARG A 10 18.30 -46.92 53.73
CA ARG A 10 19.17 -45.80 53.37
C ARG A 10 19.45 -45.74 51.86
N GLU A 11 19.63 -46.87 51.19
CA GLU A 11 19.78 -46.94 49.73
C GLU A 11 18.47 -46.62 48.99
N LYS A 12 17.30 -47.04 49.51
CA LYS A 12 15.99 -46.63 48.94
C LYS A 12 15.68 -45.14 49.15
N LYS A 13 16.11 -44.53 50.25
CA LYS A 13 15.99 -43.07 50.47
C LYS A 13 17.00 -42.28 49.62
N SER A 14 18.24 -42.76 49.49
CA SER A 14 19.28 -42.17 48.64
C SER A 14 18.92 -42.25 47.16
N GLY A 15 18.44 -43.41 46.67
CA GLY A 15 17.98 -43.58 45.29
C GLY A 15 16.72 -42.79 44.96
N LYS A 16 15.77 -42.64 45.91
CA LYS A 16 14.62 -41.74 45.73
C LYS A 16 15.00 -40.25 45.81
N LEU A 17 16.03 -39.88 46.55
CA LEU A 17 16.56 -38.52 46.56
C LEU A 17 17.27 -38.24 45.23
N LEU A 18 18.17 -39.13 44.78
CA LEU A 18 18.87 -39.01 43.49
C LEU A 18 17.91 -39.02 42.30
N LEU A 19 16.87 -39.85 42.31
CA LEU A 19 15.84 -39.86 41.26
C LEU A 19 14.95 -38.61 41.32
N ARG A 20 14.64 -38.07 42.52
CA ARG A 20 13.95 -36.78 42.65
C ARG A 20 14.84 -35.61 42.26
N SER A 21 16.14 -35.66 42.54
CA SER A 21 17.14 -34.65 42.12
C SER A 21 17.42 -34.73 40.63
N LEU A 22 17.39 -35.92 40.02
CA LEU A 22 17.49 -36.12 38.57
C LEU A 22 16.20 -35.75 37.85
N ILE A 23 15.03 -36.00 38.44
CA ILE A 23 13.75 -35.52 37.90
C ILE A 23 13.60 -34.02 38.10
N LEU A 24 14.12 -33.43 39.19
CA LEU A 24 14.17 -31.99 39.39
C LEU A 24 15.24 -31.35 38.48
N ALA A 25 16.39 -32.01 38.26
CA ALA A 25 17.40 -31.56 37.32
C ALA A 25 16.91 -31.71 35.87
N PHE A 26 16.16 -32.75 35.51
CA PHE A 26 15.49 -32.89 34.20
C PHE A 26 14.23 -32.03 34.07
N ALA A 27 13.56 -31.66 35.16
CA ALA A 27 12.46 -30.71 35.14
C ALA A 27 12.97 -29.27 35.07
N ILE A 28 14.15 -28.98 35.62
CA ILE A 28 14.83 -27.67 35.54
C ILE A 28 15.67 -27.56 34.24
N SER A 29 16.21 -28.66 33.70
CA SER A 29 16.93 -28.68 32.42
C SER A 29 16.02 -28.98 31.21
N GLY A 30 14.84 -29.55 31.43
CA GLY A 30 13.78 -29.77 30.44
C GLY A 30 12.77 -28.64 30.35
N SER A 31 12.92 -27.61 31.19
CA SER A 31 12.25 -26.31 31.07
C SER A 31 13.26 -25.16 31.02
N ALA A 32 14.47 -25.43 30.52
CA ALA A 32 15.03 -24.52 29.54
C ALA A 32 14.11 -24.60 28.33
N LEU A 33 12.94 -23.94 28.44
CA LEU A 33 12.36 -23.26 27.30
C LEU A 33 13.58 -22.66 26.61
N SER A 34 13.90 -23.16 25.43
CA SER A 34 14.56 -22.34 24.45
C SER A 34 13.68 -21.09 24.40
N LEU A 35 14.00 -20.10 25.23
CA LEU A 35 13.59 -18.73 25.06
C LEU A 35 14.26 -18.37 23.75
N SER A 36 13.63 -18.78 22.65
CA SER A 36 13.93 -18.26 21.34
C SER A 36 13.88 -16.76 21.56
N ALA A 37 15.04 -16.11 21.36
CA ALA A 37 15.12 -14.67 21.49
C ALA A 37 13.96 -14.04 20.72
N ALA A 38 13.33 -13.02 21.29
CA ALA A 38 12.22 -12.33 20.66
C ALA A 38 12.56 -11.98 19.21
N PHE A 39 11.62 -12.20 18.30
CA PHE A 39 11.76 -11.80 16.90
C PHE A 39 11.67 -10.28 16.79
N SER A 40 12.77 -9.67 16.35
CA SER A 40 12.98 -8.23 16.24
C SER A 40 12.77 -7.73 14.81
N LEU A 41 12.38 -6.47 14.62
CA LEU A 41 12.19 -5.86 13.30
C LEU A 41 13.45 -5.95 12.43
N LYS A 42 14.65 -5.86 13.01
CA LYS A 42 15.92 -5.98 12.27
C LYS A 42 16.14 -7.35 11.64
N GLN A 43 15.37 -8.37 12.05
CA GLN A 43 15.45 -9.74 11.52
C GLN A 43 14.51 -9.97 10.33
N ILE A 44 13.57 -9.07 10.05
CA ILE A 44 12.67 -9.20 8.89
C ILE A 44 13.43 -9.33 7.57
N PRO A 45 14.49 -8.52 7.28
CA PRO A 45 15.27 -8.71 6.06
C PRO A 45 15.92 -10.09 5.99
N ASP A 46 16.30 -10.69 7.12
CA ASP A 46 16.97 -12.00 7.17
C ASP A 46 15.96 -13.15 6.96
N SER A 47 14.67 -12.94 7.24
CA SER A 47 13.64 -13.97 7.18
C SER A 47 12.98 -14.14 5.80
N ILE A 48 13.25 -13.27 4.83
CA ILE A 48 12.62 -13.36 3.51
C ILE A 48 13.25 -14.43 2.60
N GLY A 49 14.43 -14.99 2.96
CA GLY A 49 15.09 -16.06 2.23
C GLY A 49 16.60 -16.14 2.50
N PRO A 50 17.33 -17.11 1.91
CA PRO A 50 18.76 -17.35 2.17
C PRO A 50 19.69 -16.14 1.98
N ASP A 51 19.35 -15.20 1.10
CA ASP A 51 20.07 -13.94 0.84
C ASP A 51 19.22 -12.70 1.16
N GLY A 52 18.26 -12.84 2.08
CA GLY A 52 17.18 -11.88 2.28
C GLY A 52 17.64 -10.44 2.54
N ARG A 53 18.70 -10.24 3.33
CA ARG A 53 19.26 -8.92 3.62
C ARG A 53 19.84 -8.25 2.37
N ASN A 54 20.56 -9.00 1.53
CA ASN A 54 21.11 -8.48 0.27
C ASN A 54 20.00 -8.18 -0.73
N ILE A 55 18.99 -9.04 -0.83
CA ILE A 55 17.82 -8.83 -1.68
C ILE A 55 17.05 -7.57 -1.23
N SER A 56 16.81 -7.41 0.07
CA SER A 56 16.18 -6.23 0.65
C SER A 56 16.98 -4.96 0.33
N ARG A 57 18.30 -5.00 0.52
CA ARG A 57 19.18 -3.87 0.22
C ARG A 57 19.11 -3.46 -1.26
N GLN A 58 19.20 -4.42 -2.19
CA GLN A 58 19.07 -4.17 -3.62
C GLN A 58 17.69 -3.57 -3.97
N PHE A 59 16.62 -4.12 -3.39
CA PHE A 59 15.26 -3.63 -3.63
C PHE A 59 15.05 -2.20 -3.11
N PHE A 60 15.51 -1.88 -1.89
CA PHE A 60 15.40 -0.53 -1.35
C PHE A 60 16.32 0.47 -2.06
N GLN A 61 17.52 0.05 -2.50
CA GLN A 61 18.38 0.89 -3.35
C GLN A 61 17.71 1.19 -4.71
N PHE A 62 17.04 0.20 -5.28
CA PHE A 62 16.22 0.38 -6.47
C PHE A 62 15.10 1.38 -6.23
N LEU A 63 14.29 1.21 -5.17
CA LEU A 63 13.21 2.14 -4.84
C LEU A 63 13.71 3.56 -4.62
N LYS A 64 14.82 3.73 -3.88
CA LYS A 64 15.46 5.03 -3.69
C LYS A 64 15.75 5.69 -5.03
N THR A 65 16.41 4.96 -5.92
CA THR A 65 16.85 5.48 -7.22
C THR A 65 15.68 5.74 -8.15
N ALA A 66 14.61 4.94 -8.06
CA ALA A 66 13.38 5.11 -8.83
C ALA A 66 12.57 6.35 -8.41
N ILE A 67 12.76 6.85 -7.18
CA ILE A 67 12.12 8.07 -6.66
C ILE A 67 12.93 9.32 -7.04
N ILE A 68 14.21 9.18 -7.40
CA ILE A 68 15.02 10.28 -7.93
C ILE A 68 14.40 10.78 -9.24
N LYS A 69 14.51 12.08 -9.49
CA LYS A 69 14.05 12.72 -10.72
C LYS A 69 14.63 12.00 -11.96
N ASN A 70 13.72 11.52 -12.81
CA ASN A 70 14.07 10.78 -14.02
C ASN A 70 14.57 11.73 -15.12
N LYS A 71 15.50 11.24 -15.95
CA LYS A 71 16.05 11.96 -17.11
C LYS A 71 15.37 11.47 -18.38
N TYR A 72 14.52 12.30 -18.94
CA TYR A 72 13.86 12.04 -20.22
C TYR A 72 14.73 12.53 -21.38
N ASP A 73 14.80 11.77 -22.47
CA ASP A 73 15.36 12.31 -23.71
C ASP A 73 14.42 13.37 -24.32
N GLY A 74 14.89 14.10 -25.35
CA GLY A 74 14.12 15.22 -25.90
C GLY A 74 12.73 14.84 -26.43
N ARG A 75 12.55 13.62 -26.95
CA ARG A 75 11.24 13.18 -27.47
C ARG A 75 10.33 12.75 -26.33
N ALA A 76 10.85 12.05 -25.33
CA ALA A 76 10.12 11.64 -24.15
C ALA A 76 9.74 12.83 -23.27
N GLU A 77 10.62 13.82 -23.12
CA GLU A 77 10.32 15.08 -22.42
C GLU A 77 9.23 15.88 -23.15
N GLY A 78 9.34 15.98 -24.49
CA GLY A 78 8.34 16.62 -25.33
C GLY A 78 6.96 15.97 -25.18
N PHE A 79 6.91 14.63 -25.21
CA PHE A 79 5.66 13.90 -24.99
C PHE A 79 5.13 14.04 -23.57
N HIS A 80 5.98 14.01 -22.53
CA HIS A 80 5.52 14.19 -21.14
C HIS A 80 4.86 15.55 -20.95
N LYS A 81 5.50 16.63 -21.42
CA LYS A 81 4.91 17.99 -21.43
C LYS A 81 3.64 18.08 -22.28
N TYR A 82 3.54 17.30 -23.35
CA TYR A 82 2.32 17.23 -24.15
C TYR A 82 1.20 16.49 -23.43
N LEU A 83 1.52 15.36 -22.78
CA LEU A 83 0.61 14.55 -22.00
C LEU A 83 0.06 15.37 -20.83
N ASP A 84 0.91 16.04 -20.04
CA ASP A 84 0.50 16.87 -18.92
C ASP A 84 -0.50 17.95 -19.37
N ARG A 85 -0.16 18.70 -20.43
CA ARG A 85 -1.07 19.70 -21.03
C ARG A 85 -2.36 19.09 -21.57
N SER A 86 -2.28 17.89 -22.16
CA SER A 86 -3.45 17.20 -22.73
C SER A 86 -4.36 16.67 -21.64
N LEU A 87 -3.83 16.19 -20.52
CA LEU A 87 -4.57 15.74 -19.35
C LEU A 87 -5.20 16.93 -18.61
N GLU A 88 -4.46 18.03 -18.44
CA GLU A 88 -4.97 19.29 -17.86
C GLU A 88 -6.17 19.85 -18.61
N ARG A 89 -6.15 19.78 -19.95
CA ARG A 89 -7.24 20.24 -20.81
C ARG A 89 -8.23 19.13 -21.15
N PHE A 90 -7.91 17.90 -20.74
CA PHE A 90 -8.59 16.65 -21.07
C PHE A 90 -8.97 16.55 -22.55
N GLU A 91 -8.00 16.85 -23.42
CA GLU A 91 -8.14 16.78 -24.88
C GLU A 91 -7.74 15.39 -25.38
N LEU A 92 -8.46 14.35 -24.97
CA LEU A 92 -8.12 12.96 -25.31
C LEU A 92 -8.08 12.72 -26.82
N LYS A 93 -8.90 13.43 -27.60
CA LYS A 93 -8.82 13.44 -29.07
C LYS A 93 -7.48 13.95 -29.58
N ASN A 94 -6.93 15.00 -28.97
CA ASN A 94 -5.65 15.57 -29.38
C ASN A 94 -4.50 14.68 -28.91
N LEU A 95 -4.63 14.03 -27.75
CA LEU A 95 -3.68 13.02 -27.30
C LEU A 95 -3.66 11.81 -28.23
N PHE A 96 -4.84 11.26 -28.54
CA PHE A 96 -5.02 10.15 -29.49
C PHE A 96 -4.38 10.49 -30.84
N ASN A 97 -4.63 11.67 -31.40
CA ASN A 97 -4.10 12.08 -32.71
C ASN A 97 -2.70 12.74 -32.66
N SER A 98 -2.00 12.70 -31.51
CA SER A 98 -0.70 13.34 -31.39
C SER A 98 0.38 12.66 -32.24
N GLU A 99 1.39 13.43 -32.65
CA GLU A 99 2.55 12.92 -33.41
C GLU A 99 3.42 11.93 -32.63
N TYR A 100 3.24 11.87 -31.31
CA TYR A 100 3.95 10.95 -30.43
C TYR A 100 3.34 9.55 -30.42
N MET A 101 2.07 9.41 -30.78
CA MET A 101 1.35 8.14 -30.76
C MET A 101 1.50 7.40 -32.10
N ASN A 102 1.99 6.17 -32.04
CA ASN A 102 1.99 5.24 -33.16
C ASN A 102 0.60 4.61 -33.33
N LYS A 103 0.21 4.29 -34.55
CA LYS A 103 -1.06 3.61 -34.85
C LYS A 103 -0.82 2.13 -35.10
N ASP A 104 -1.77 1.30 -34.68
CA ASP A 104 -1.79 -0.11 -35.06
C ASP A 104 -2.95 -0.47 -36.00
N ASP A 105 -2.92 -1.70 -36.49
CA ASP A 105 -3.91 -2.23 -37.42
C ASP A 105 -5.31 -2.37 -36.81
N ASN A 106 -5.44 -2.34 -35.48
CA ASN A 106 -6.70 -2.47 -34.75
C ASN A 106 -7.35 -1.13 -34.39
N GLY A 107 -6.79 -0.02 -34.89
CA GLY A 107 -7.26 1.33 -34.60
C GLY A 107 -6.92 1.80 -33.18
N GLN A 108 -5.99 1.13 -32.49
CA GLN A 108 -5.39 1.62 -31.26
C GLN A 108 -4.21 2.52 -31.59
N HIS A 109 -4.08 3.60 -30.82
CA HIS A 109 -2.93 4.48 -30.86
C HIS A 109 -2.13 4.30 -29.58
N TYR A 110 -0.81 4.22 -29.67
CA TYR A 110 0.04 3.86 -28.54
C TYR A 110 1.36 4.62 -28.52
N VAL A 111 1.90 4.75 -27.32
CA VAL A 111 3.25 5.26 -27.08
C VAL A 111 3.95 4.34 -26.11
N THR A 112 5.17 3.96 -26.44
CA THR A 112 5.96 3.03 -25.65
C THR A 112 7.16 3.75 -25.08
N TYR A 113 7.30 3.69 -23.76
CA TYR A 113 8.47 4.13 -23.02
C TYR A 113 9.42 2.97 -22.78
N ARG A 114 10.70 3.30 -22.76
CA ARG A 114 11.76 2.48 -22.18
C ARG A 114 12.49 3.27 -21.11
N GLY A 115 12.60 2.70 -19.93
CA GLY A 115 13.45 3.20 -18.85
C GLY A 115 14.64 2.29 -18.63
N ARG A 116 15.85 2.84 -18.74
CA ARG A 116 17.08 2.15 -18.31
C ARG A 116 17.47 2.61 -16.93
N PHE A 117 17.63 1.66 -16.03
CA PHE A 117 18.00 1.94 -14.65
C PHE A 117 19.50 2.29 -14.55
N ALA A 118 19.82 3.37 -13.85
CA ALA A 118 21.20 3.81 -13.58
C ALA A 118 21.31 4.43 -12.19
N ASN A 119 22.53 4.56 -11.66
CA ASN A 119 22.78 5.06 -10.30
C ASN A 119 22.29 6.50 -10.07
N ASP A 120 22.12 7.29 -11.15
CA ASP A 120 21.69 8.68 -11.14
C ASP A 120 20.22 8.88 -11.54
N GLY A 121 19.42 7.82 -11.46
CA GLY A 121 18.00 7.79 -11.84
C GLY A 121 17.76 7.06 -13.17
N TYR A 122 16.51 7.04 -13.64
CA TYR A 122 16.21 6.44 -14.94
C TYR A 122 16.60 7.34 -16.10
N LYS A 123 17.08 6.72 -17.17
CA LYS A 123 17.12 7.32 -18.51
C LYS A 123 15.91 6.81 -19.29
N VAL A 124 15.00 7.71 -19.61
CA VAL A 124 13.70 7.39 -20.21
C VAL A 124 13.64 7.88 -21.65
N SER A 125 13.30 6.99 -22.58
CA SER A 125 13.15 7.28 -24.01
C SER A 125 11.81 6.78 -24.53
N LEU A 126 11.36 7.32 -25.67
CA LEU A 126 10.26 6.74 -26.43
C LEU A 126 10.77 5.74 -27.46
N GLU A 127 10.05 4.63 -27.61
CA GLU A 127 10.32 3.57 -28.57
C GLU A 127 9.26 3.61 -29.69
N THR A 128 9.65 3.23 -30.90
CA THR A 128 8.75 3.13 -32.06
C THR A 128 8.16 1.73 -32.23
N ILE A 129 8.52 0.81 -31.36
CA ILE A 129 8.05 -0.58 -31.34
C ILE A 129 7.13 -0.80 -30.14
N ARG A 130 6.31 -1.85 -30.20
CA ARG A 130 5.42 -2.23 -29.10
C ARG A 130 6.22 -2.70 -27.89
N MET A 131 5.67 -2.48 -26.70
CA MET A 131 6.29 -2.82 -25.41
C MET A 131 6.75 -4.29 -25.32
N LYS A 132 6.00 -5.24 -25.88
CA LYS A 132 6.35 -6.66 -25.89
C LYS A 132 7.71 -6.94 -26.55
N ASP A 133 8.13 -6.07 -27.46
CA ASP A 133 9.36 -6.19 -28.26
C ASP A 133 10.50 -5.33 -27.68
N VAL A 134 10.24 -4.51 -26.64
CA VAL A 134 11.25 -3.68 -25.98
C VAL A 134 12.04 -4.51 -24.96
N PRO A 135 13.37 -4.66 -25.12
CA PRO A 135 14.17 -5.44 -24.18
C PRO A 135 14.42 -4.68 -22.87
N ILE A 136 14.19 -5.38 -21.75
CA ILE A 136 14.52 -4.94 -20.37
C ILE A 136 15.52 -5.92 -19.72
N PRO A 137 16.78 -5.95 -20.19
CA PRO A 137 17.74 -7.00 -19.81
C PRO A 137 18.31 -6.86 -18.40
N SER A 138 18.28 -5.66 -17.81
CA SER A 138 18.95 -5.39 -16.54
C SER A 138 17.98 -5.17 -15.39
N PHE A 139 18.44 -5.42 -14.17
CA PHE A 139 17.67 -5.12 -12.96
C PHE A 139 17.28 -3.64 -12.93
N GLY A 140 16.02 -3.40 -12.63
CA GLY A 140 15.41 -2.09 -12.59
C GLY A 140 14.92 -1.58 -13.94
N ASP A 141 15.40 -2.10 -15.07
CA ASP A 141 14.88 -1.67 -16.37
C ASP A 141 13.36 -1.85 -16.45
N PHE A 142 12.68 -0.89 -17.07
CA PHE A 142 11.25 -0.99 -17.34
C PHE A 142 10.92 -0.64 -18.78
N THR A 143 9.76 -1.13 -19.22
CA THR A 143 9.06 -0.62 -20.38
C THR A 143 7.61 -0.36 -19.99
N ALA A 144 7.02 0.70 -20.55
CA ALA A 144 5.64 1.04 -20.31
C ALA A 144 4.96 1.38 -21.63
N GLU A 145 3.71 0.98 -21.83
CA GLU A 145 2.92 1.35 -22.99
C GLU A 145 1.61 1.96 -22.52
N PHE A 146 1.37 3.17 -23.01
CA PHE A 146 0.07 3.80 -22.91
C PHE A 146 -0.61 3.69 -24.26
N ALA A 147 -1.78 3.07 -24.31
CA ALA A 147 -2.55 2.94 -25.53
C ALA A 147 -3.99 3.40 -25.33
N LEU A 148 -4.55 3.97 -26.40
CA LEU A 148 -5.88 4.52 -26.47
C LEU A 148 -6.61 3.91 -27.67
N LYS A 149 -7.90 3.63 -27.49
CA LYS A 149 -8.81 3.25 -28.57
C LYS A 149 -10.02 4.16 -28.55
N HIS A 150 -10.33 4.79 -29.68
CA HIS A 150 -11.52 5.63 -29.81
C HIS A 150 -12.78 4.76 -29.92
N ASN A 151 -13.78 5.09 -29.11
CA ASN A 151 -15.10 4.50 -29.12
C ASN A 151 -16.10 5.53 -29.67
N PRO A 152 -16.60 5.35 -30.90
CA PRO A 152 -17.41 6.37 -31.57
C PRO A 152 -18.87 6.42 -31.10
N ASN A 153 -19.35 5.38 -30.41
CA ASN A 153 -20.74 5.26 -29.94
C ASN A 153 -20.80 4.90 -28.44
N PRO A 154 -20.35 5.78 -27.54
CA PRO A 154 -20.43 5.52 -26.10
C PRO A 154 -21.88 5.55 -25.59
N THR A 155 -22.13 4.87 -24.48
CA THR A 155 -23.46 4.74 -23.86
C THR A 155 -24.10 6.09 -23.51
N TYR A 156 -23.30 7.08 -23.10
CA TYR A 156 -23.77 8.40 -22.63
C TYR A 156 -23.52 9.53 -23.65
N GLY A 157 -23.28 9.21 -24.92
CA GLY A 157 -23.05 10.19 -25.99
C GLY A 157 -21.66 10.85 -25.96
N GLY A 158 -21.31 11.59 -27.02
CA GLY A 158 -19.98 12.20 -27.17
C GLY A 158 -18.91 11.25 -27.72
N ASN A 159 -17.64 11.50 -27.39
CA ASN A 159 -16.52 10.61 -27.69
C ASN A 159 -16.07 9.94 -26.39
N SER A 160 -15.77 8.64 -26.41
CA SER A 160 -15.01 8.00 -25.33
C SER A 160 -13.74 7.35 -25.86
N TYR A 161 -12.78 7.16 -24.96
CA TYR A 161 -11.53 6.49 -25.25
C TYR A 161 -11.28 5.41 -24.21
N SER A 162 -11.19 4.15 -24.65
CA SER A 162 -10.64 3.08 -23.81
C SER A 162 -9.14 3.28 -23.72
N GLY A 163 -8.61 3.30 -22.50
CA GLY A 163 -7.20 3.46 -22.23
C GLY A 163 -6.63 2.26 -21.49
N ASN A 164 -5.45 1.82 -21.90
CA ASN A 164 -4.65 0.85 -21.16
C ASN A 164 -3.25 1.41 -20.87
N LEU A 165 -2.78 1.17 -19.65
CA LEU A 165 -1.41 1.38 -19.23
C LEU A 165 -0.83 0.03 -18.82
N ASP A 166 0.12 -0.44 -19.62
CA ASP A 166 0.93 -1.61 -19.29
C ASP A 166 2.31 -1.14 -18.85
N VAL A 167 2.84 -1.69 -17.75
CA VAL A 167 4.22 -1.45 -17.28
C VAL A 167 4.84 -2.81 -16.97
N LEU A 168 6.07 -3.03 -17.40
CA LEU A 168 6.84 -4.23 -17.11
C LEU A 168 8.20 -3.82 -16.57
N THR A 169 8.50 -4.21 -15.34
CA THR A 169 9.74 -3.88 -14.64
C THR A 169 10.51 -5.14 -14.30
N HIS A 170 11.83 -5.15 -14.54
CA HIS A 170 12.71 -6.25 -14.17
C HIS A 170 13.13 -6.15 -12.70
N LEU A 171 12.55 -6.98 -11.83
CA LEU A 171 12.83 -6.97 -10.37
C LEU A 171 14.00 -7.86 -9.94
N GLY A 172 14.69 -8.51 -10.89
CA GLY A 172 15.92 -9.24 -10.61
C GLY A 172 15.65 -10.44 -9.69
N PRO A 173 16.35 -10.55 -8.55
CA PRO A 173 16.13 -11.64 -7.61
C PRO A 173 14.88 -11.44 -6.74
N PHE A 174 14.32 -10.22 -6.66
CA PHE A 174 13.17 -9.96 -5.81
C PHE A 174 11.90 -10.59 -6.41
N THR A 175 11.17 -11.37 -5.61
CA THR A 175 10.00 -12.17 -6.04
C THR A 175 8.81 -11.81 -5.18
N HIS A 176 7.60 -12.19 -5.61
CA HIS A 176 6.41 -12.04 -4.76
C HIS A 176 6.54 -12.81 -3.45
N LYS A 177 7.21 -13.98 -3.45
CA LYS A 177 7.44 -14.76 -2.22
C LYS A 177 8.26 -13.98 -1.20
N HIS A 178 9.29 -13.24 -1.62
CA HIS A 178 10.05 -12.37 -0.73
C HIS A 178 9.15 -11.32 -0.06
N GLY A 179 8.26 -10.69 -0.82
CA GLY A 179 7.27 -9.75 -0.29
C GLY A 179 6.28 -10.40 0.70
N LEU A 180 5.74 -11.57 0.37
CA LEU A 180 4.83 -12.31 1.25
C LEU A 180 5.52 -12.73 2.55
N SER A 181 6.76 -13.21 2.47
CA SER A 181 7.56 -13.59 3.65
C SER A 181 7.87 -12.38 4.54
N ALA A 182 8.12 -11.20 3.96
CA ALA A 182 8.29 -9.96 4.73
C ALA A 182 7.02 -9.60 5.51
N MET A 183 5.85 -9.69 4.84
CA MET A 183 4.56 -9.40 5.48
C MET A 183 4.23 -10.41 6.58
N ASP A 184 4.46 -11.71 6.35
CA ASP A 184 4.26 -12.75 7.37
C ASP A 184 5.22 -12.61 8.55
N SER A 185 6.46 -12.17 8.30
CA SER A 185 7.41 -11.85 9.36
C SER A 185 6.96 -10.64 10.18
N GLY A 186 6.32 -9.65 9.54
CA GLY A 186 5.64 -8.55 10.22
C GLY A 186 4.47 -9.03 11.09
N LEU A 187 3.67 -9.97 10.61
CA LEU A 187 2.60 -10.57 11.42
C LEU A 187 3.16 -11.35 12.62
N HIS A 188 4.27 -12.09 12.42
CA HIS A 188 4.97 -12.77 13.50
C HIS A 188 5.55 -11.79 14.53
N PHE A 189 6.12 -10.67 14.09
CA PHE A 189 6.57 -9.60 14.97
C PHE A 189 5.43 -9.08 15.87
N LEU A 190 4.24 -8.90 15.30
CA LEU A 190 3.04 -8.42 15.98
C LEU A 190 2.34 -9.49 16.84
N ASP A 191 2.87 -10.72 16.89
CA ASP A 191 2.34 -11.75 17.76
C ASP A 191 2.41 -11.33 19.24
N ALA A 192 1.35 -11.59 20.00
CA ALA A 192 1.26 -11.20 21.40
C ALA A 192 2.40 -11.77 22.26
N ASN A 193 2.81 -13.02 22.03
CA ASN A 193 3.91 -13.62 22.78
C ASN A 193 5.24 -13.00 22.38
N ASN A 194 5.42 -12.74 21.08
CA ASN A 194 6.61 -12.06 20.58
C ASN A 194 6.76 -10.66 21.20
N LEU A 195 5.72 -9.82 21.10
CA LEU A 195 5.69 -8.46 21.67
C LEU A 195 6.00 -8.46 23.16
N LYS A 196 5.44 -9.41 23.93
CA LYS A 196 5.71 -9.55 25.36
C LYS A 196 7.15 -9.95 25.65
N SER A 197 7.78 -10.72 24.76
CA SER A 197 9.16 -11.19 24.92
C SER A 197 10.23 -10.18 24.49
N ILE A 198 9.87 -9.15 23.70
CA ILE A 198 10.80 -8.08 23.31
C ILE A 198 11.40 -7.42 24.56
N ASN A 199 12.73 -7.30 24.55
CA ASN A 199 13.52 -6.70 25.61
C ASN A 199 14.54 -5.69 25.04
N ALA A 200 14.03 -4.73 24.27
CA ALA A 200 14.83 -3.63 23.71
C ALA A 200 14.95 -2.45 24.70
N PRO A 201 16.06 -1.68 24.69
CA PRO A 201 16.24 -0.53 25.55
C PRO A 201 15.10 0.49 25.46
N GLU A 202 14.72 1.07 26.59
CA GLU A 202 13.69 2.10 26.62
C GLU A 202 14.10 3.34 25.82
N THR A 203 13.14 3.91 25.10
CA THR A 203 13.34 5.12 24.29
C THR A 203 12.33 6.21 24.61
N THR A 204 12.73 7.45 24.39
CA THR A 204 11.84 8.61 24.43
C THR A 204 11.09 8.89 23.13
N SER A 205 11.30 8.11 22.06
CA SER A 205 10.53 8.23 20.81
C SER A 205 9.04 8.01 21.08
N PHE A 206 8.17 8.82 20.46
CA PHE A 206 6.70 8.70 20.54
C PHE A 206 6.16 8.60 21.99
N LYS A 207 6.49 9.60 22.83
CA LYS A 207 6.16 9.60 24.28
C LYS A 207 4.67 9.48 24.62
N LYS A 208 3.77 9.81 23.68
CA LYS A 208 2.31 9.71 23.85
C LYS A 208 1.84 8.27 24.02
N ILE A 209 2.54 7.31 23.41
CA ILE A 209 2.21 5.89 23.52
C ILE A 209 2.58 5.38 24.92
N LYS A 210 1.60 4.83 25.64
CA LYS A 210 1.76 4.32 27.02
C LYS A 210 1.51 2.82 27.17
N ASP A 211 0.86 2.18 26.19
CA ASP A 211 0.57 0.75 26.23
C ASP A 211 1.89 -0.06 26.30
N PRO A 212 2.03 -1.03 27.24
CA PRO A 212 3.30 -1.72 27.47
C PRO A 212 3.82 -2.47 26.25
N GLU A 213 2.96 -3.21 25.55
CA GLU A 213 3.34 -3.97 24.36
C GLU A 213 3.64 -3.03 23.18
N ALA A 214 2.87 -1.96 23.00
CA ALA A 214 3.20 -0.94 21.98
C ALA A 214 4.54 -0.24 22.27
N ARG A 215 4.85 0.03 23.55
CA ARG A 215 6.14 0.58 23.96
C ARG A 215 7.28 -0.34 23.62
N LYS A 216 7.13 -1.66 23.82
CA LYS A 216 8.15 -2.64 23.43
C LYS A 216 8.40 -2.64 21.92
N ALA A 217 7.35 -2.57 21.11
CA ALA A 217 7.50 -2.45 19.65
C ALA A 217 8.25 -1.16 19.24
N ILE A 218 7.97 -0.03 19.89
CA ILE A 218 8.67 1.25 19.63
C ILE A 218 10.13 1.21 20.09
N ASN A 219 10.41 0.56 21.22
CA ASN A 219 11.76 0.34 21.71
C ASN A 219 12.56 -0.51 20.70
N ASP A 220 11.99 -1.62 20.23
CA ASP A 220 12.64 -2.48 19.22
C ASP A 220 12.83 -1.77 17.88
N PHE A 221 11.87 -0.95 17.44
CA PHE A 221 12.03 -0.10 16.26
C PHE A 221 13.17 0.90 16.42
N THR A 222 13.31 1.52 17.60
CA THR A 222 14.39 2.47 17.87
C THR A 222 15.75 1.78 17.99
N GLU A 223 15.81 0.57 18.54
CA GLU A 223 17.05 -0.23 18.56
C GLU A 223 17.43 -0.70 17.14
N SER A 224 16.46 -1.21 16.39
CA SER A 224 16.66 -1.77 15.05
C SER A 224 17.03 -0.69 14.02
N PHE A 225 16.42 0.49 14.10
CA PHE A 225 16.62 1.58 13.15
C PHE A 225 16.74 2.94 13.86
N PRO A 226 17.80 3.20 14.65
CA PRO A 226 17.88 4.39 15.52
C PRO A 226 17.76 5.71 14.77
N ALA A 227 18.45 5.83 13.63
CA ALA A 227 18.43 7.05 12.84
C ALA A 227 17.08 7.28 12.15
N LEU A 228 16.42 6.20 11.69
CA LEU A 228 15.07 6.27 11.13
C LEU A 228 14.05 6.61 12.22
N ALA A 229 14.12 5.98 13.39
CA ALA A 229 13.23 6.27 14.51
C ALA A 229 13.35 7.74 14.97
N LYS A 230 14.57 8.29 15.01
CA LYS A 230 14.78 9.72 15.29
C LYS A 230 14.14 10.61 14.22
N PHE A 231 14.31 10.27 12.94
CA PHE A 231 13.71 11.02 11.84
C PHE A 231 12.17 10.97 11.89
N MET A 232 11.60 9.77 12.06
CA MET A 232 10.16 9.57 12.14
C MET A 232 9.55 10.30 13.34
N GLY A 233 10.16 10.17 14.53
CA GLY A 233 9.68 10.84 15.74
C GLY A 233 9.88 12.36 15.75
N TYR A 234 10.64 12.91 14.79
CA TYR A 234 10.77 14.36 14.61
C TYR A 234 9.71 14.94 13.68
N TYR A 235 9.32 14.20 12.63
CA TYR A 235 8.41 14.68 11.58
C TYR A 235 6.98 14.15 11.65
N PHE A 236 6.75 13.09 12.43
CA PHE A 236 5.45 12.45 12.55
C PHE A 236 5.11 12.20 14.02
N GLY A 237 3.83 12.39 14.34
CA GLY A 237 3.27 12.02 15.62
C GLY A 237 2.61 10.64 15.53
N LEU A 238 2.51 10.01 16.70
CA LEU A 238 1.90 8.68 16.86
C LEU A 238 1.04 8.72 18.12
N ASP A 239 -0.27 8.63 17.93
CA ASP A 239 -1.26 8.68 19.00
C ASP A 239 -1.71 7.27 19.41
N SER A 240 -1.67 6.31 18.48
CA SER A 240 -1.91 4.89 18.74
C SER A 240 -1.07 4.00 17.82
N LEU A 241 -0.76 2.78 18.26
CA LEU A 241 0.00 1.80 17.47
C LEU A 241 -0.62 0.41 17.53
N LEU A 242 -0.66 -0.18 18.72
CA LEU A 242 -1.21 -1.50 18.93
C LEU A 242 -1.66 -1.70 20.38
N LYS A 243 -2.46 -2.74 20.61
CA LYS A 243 -2.84 -3.20 21.94
C LYS A 243 -3.04 -4.72 21.92
N VAL A 244 -2.49 -5.42 22.89
CA VAL A 244 -2.75 -6.86 23.09
C VAL A 244 -3.93 -7.04 24.03
N GLN A 245 -4.96 -7.77 23.59
CA GLN A 245 -6.11 -8.09 24.42
C GLN A 245 -5.74 -9.15 25.47
N GLN A 246 -5.76 -8.74 26.73
CA GLN A 246 -5.47 -9.60 27.89
C GLN A 246 -6.72 -10.36 28.35
N ASP A 247 -7.88 -9.71 28.30
CA ASP A 247 -9.16 -10.21 28.79
C ASP A 247 -10.23 -10.22 27.68
N GLY A 248 -11.21 -11.13 27.76
CA GLY A 248 -12.35 -11.19 26.84
C GLY A 248 -12.55 -12.55 26.19
N LYS A 249 -13.40 -12.60 25.15
CA LYS A 249 -13.77 -13.85 24.46
C LYS A 249 -12.61 -14.52 23.72
N LEU A 250 -11.55 -13.77 23.40
CA LEU A 250 -10.39 -14.26 22.66
C LEU A 250 -9.09 -13.58 23.13
N PRO A 251 -8.50 -14.04 24.25
CA PRO A 251 -7.23 -13.51 24.75
C PRO A 251 -6.08 -13.71 23.75
N GLY A 252 -5.12 -12.80 23.76
CA GLY A 252 -3.92 -12.87 22.91
C GLY A 252 -4.10 -12.28 21.50
N VAL A 253 -5.26 -11.70 21.19
CA VAL A 253 -5.45 -10.91 19.98
C VAL A 253 -4.63 -9.62 20.07
N THR A 254 -3.79 -9.36 19.06
CA THR A 254 -3.16 -8.06 18.88
C THR A 254 -4.06 -7.21 17.97
N ALA A 255 -4.60 -6.13 18.52
CA ALA A 255 -5.23 -5.09 17.74
C ALA A 255 -4.15 -4.13 17.26
N PHE A 256 -3.80 -4.17 15.97
CA PHE A 256 -2.95 -3.14 15.37
C PHE A 256 -3.85 -1.96 15.01
N THR A 257 -3.63 -0.81 15.63
CA THR A 257 -4.41 0.42 15.47
C THR A 257 -3.44 1.57 15.36
N PHE A 258 -2.80 1.68 14.20
CA PHE A 258 -1.92 2.81 13.91
C PHE A 258 -2.78 4.06 13.71
N GLU A 259 -2.51 5.09 14.52
CA GLU A 259 -3.06 6.43 14.37
C GLU A 259 -1.89 7.40 14.46
N GLY A 260 -1.55 8.01 13.32
CA GLY A 260 -0.43 8.93 13.20
C GLY A 260 -0.82 10.20 12.46
N ASN A 261 -0.01 11.24 12.63
CA ASN A 261 -0.24 12.54 12.05
C ASN A 261 1.08 13.19 11.58
N ILE A 262 0.98 14.18 10.70
CA ILE A 262 2.12 14.97 10.25
C ILE A 262 2.38 16.11 11.25
N GLU A 263 3.61 16.21 11.75
CA GLU A 263 4.02 17.27 12.67
C GLU A 263 4.37 18.57 11.94
N GLN A 264 4.23 19.70 12.64
CA GLN A 264 4.54 21.03 12.10
C GLN A 264 6.02 21.21 11.71
N THR A 265 6.90 20.43 12.33
CA THR A 265 8.33 20.37 11.98
C THR A 265 8.55 19.92 10.55
N LEU A 266 7.73 18.99 10.00
CA LEU A 266 7.88 18.54 8.63
C LEU A 266 7.56 19.68 7.67
N MET A 267 6.44 20.35 7.89
CA MET A 267 6.00 21.48 7.08
C MET A 267 6.98 22.64 7.13
N ARG A 268 7.66 22.86 8.27
CA ARG A 268 8.66 23.93 8.40
C ARG A 268 9.96 23.60 7.67
N ASP A 269 10.40 22.35 7.74
CA ASP A 269 11.68 21.93 7.16
C ASP A 269 11.57 21.60 5.66
N TYR A 270 10.35 21.29 5.18
CA TYR A 270 9.97 21.03 3.79
C TYR A 270 8.78 21.94 3.43
N PRO A 271 9.04 23.23 3.15
CA PRO A 271 8.00 24.26 3.05
C PRO A 271 7.04 24.03 1.88
N ASP A 272 7.51 23.53 0.73
CA ASP A 272 6.65 23.33 -0.44
C ASP A 272 5.69 22.15 -0.20
N LEU A 273 6.15 21.11 0.49
CA LEU A 273 5.26 20.07 1.03
C LEU A 273 4.31 20.64 2.09
N GLY A 274 4.78 21.55 2.95
CA GLY A 274 3.95 22.23 3.93
C GLY A 274 2.78 22.98 3.32
N ASP A 275 3.05 23.82 2.32
CA ASP A 275 2.07 24.61 1.58
C ASP A 275 1.06 23.69 0.87
N TYR A 276 1.55 22.63 0.20
CA TYR A 276 0.67 21.64 -0.41
C TYR A 276 -0.25 20.94 0.62
N LEU A 277 0.27 20.56 1.79
CA LEU A 277 -0.53 19.96 2.87
C LEU A 277 -1.61 20.92 3.40
N ASP A 278 -1.36 22.22 3.36
CA ASP A 278 -2.34 23.24 3.72
C ASP A 278 -3.41 23.44 2.64
N ASP A 279 -3.03 23.39 1.36
CA ASP A 279 -3.96 23.45 0.23
C ASP A 279 -4.94 22.27 0.23
N ILE A 280 -4.46 21.08 0.61
CA ILE A 280 -5.30 19.89 0.68
C ILE A 280 -6.06 19.72 1.99
N LYS A 281 -5.80 20.56 3.00
CA LYS A 281 -6.35 20.42 4.36
C LYS A 281 -7.88 20.32 4.40
N TYR A 282 -8.57 20.94 3.46
CA TYR A 282 -10.02 20.90 3.38
C TYR A 282 -10.51 20.09 2.18
N LEU A 283 -9.73 19.13 1.70
CA LEU A 283 -10.21 18.23 0.64
C LEU A 283 -11.23 17.23 1.15
N GLY A 284 -11.18 16.78 2.41
CA GLY A 284 -12.09 15.79 2.97
C GLY A 284 -11.39 14.50 3.42
N PHE A 285 -12.08 13.36 3.34
CA PHE A 285 -11.59 12.09 3.85
C PHE A 285 -11.75 10.93 2.86
N ILE A 286 -10.94 9.89 3.06
CA ILE A 286 -11.09 8.59 2.41
C ILE A 286 -11.07 7.51 3.49
N LYS A 287 -12.03 6.60 3.48
CA LYS A 287 -12.10 5.42 4.35
C LYS A 287 -12.22 4.18 3.49
N LEU A 288 -11.29 3.24 3.64
CA LEU A 288 -11.28 1.95 2.96
C LEU A 288 -11.48 0.84 3.99
N ARG A 289 -12.32 -0.14 3.66
CA ARG A 289 -12.48 -1.39 4.41
C ARG A 289 -12.31 -2.56 3.46
N ILE A 290 -11.35 -3.42 3.75
CA ILE A 290 -11.15 -4.68 3.04
C ILE A 290 -11.94 -5.76 3.77
N THR A 291 -12.78 -6.50 3.06
CA THR A 291 -13.57 -7.62 3.61
C THR A 291 -13.32 -8.90 2.85
N ASN A 292 -13.47 -10.04 3.51
CA ASN A 292 -13.59 -11.32 2.81
C ASN A 292 -14.96 -11.43 2.10
N VAL A 293 -15.16 -12.49 1.33
CA VAL A 293 -16.43 -12.75 0.60
C VAL A 293 -17.63 -12.99 1.52
N SER A 294 -17.40 -13.34 2.79
CA SER A 294 -18.46 -13.46 3.82
C SER A 294 -18.82 -12.12 4.46
N GLY A 295 -18.23 -11.00 4.00
CA GLY A 295 -18.51 -9.65 4.49
C GLY A 295 -17.80 -9.29 5.80
N ARG A 296 -16.84 -10.11 6.27
CA ARG A 296 -16.06 -9.85 7.49
C ARG A 296 -14.86 -8.99 7.15
N SER A 297 -14.61 -7.97 7.96
CA SER A 297 -13.48 -7.06 7.82
C SER A 297 -12.14 -7.78 8.04
N LEU A 298 -11.17 -7.40 7.24
CA LEU A 298 -9.78 -7.88 7.30
C LEU A 298 -8.85 -6.74 7.71
N ALA A 299 -9.06 -5.55 7.16
CA ALA A 299 -8.32 -4.34 7.48
C ALA A 299 -9.14 -3.09 7.14
N GLU A 300 -8.82 -1.99 7.81
CA GLU A 300 -9.38 -0.66 7.59
C GLU A 300 -8.25 0.35 7.43
N PHE A 301 -8.41 1.29 6.50
CA PHE A 301 -7.50 2.39 6.25
C PHE A 301 -8.30 3.68 6.16
N ALA A 302 -7.81 4.77 6.75
CA ALA A 302 -8.43 6.07 6.60
C ALA A 302 -7.41 7.20 6.55
N ILE A 303 -7.69 8.20 5.73
CA ILE A 303 -6.97 9.47 5.70
C ILE A 303 -8.01 10.58 5.92
N GLU A 304 -7.70 11.51 6.81
CA GLU A 304 -8.48 12.72 7.04
C GLU A 304 -7.59 13.94 6.80
N SER A 305 -7.87 14.70 5.75
CA SER A 305 -7.04 15.84 5.37
C SER A 305 -7.10 16.98 6.40
N LYS A 306 -8.25 17.18 7.04
CA LYS A 306 -8.46 18.28 7.99
C LYS A 306 -7.59 18.18 9.23
N THR A 307 -7.47 16.97 9.76
CA THR A 307 -6.64 16.67 10.93
C THR A 307 -5.26 16.15 10.55
N ARG A 308 -5.02 15.89 9.26
CA ARG A 308 -3.79 15.26 8.72
C ARG A 308 -3.50 13.92 9.38
N GLU A 309 -4.58 13.19 9.70
CA GLU A 309 -4.52 11.92 10.40
C GLU A 309 -4.55 10.77 9.40
N ILE A 310 -3.69 9.79 9.63
CA ILE A 310 -3.65 8.52 8.92
C ILE A 310 -3.95 7.42 9.93
N ARG A 311 -4.91 6.58 9.60
CA ARG A 311 -5.32 5.44 10.43
C ARG A 311 -5.24 4.15 9.67
N PHE A 312 -4.66 3.13 10.30
CA PHE A 312 -4.64 1.77 9.79
C PHE A 312 -4.97 0.78 10.90
N LYS A 313 -5.92 -0.12 10.63
CA LYS A 313 -6.43 -1.05 11.62
C LYS A 313 -6.57 -2.45 11.04
N PHE A 314 -6.08 -3.44 11.78
CA PHE A 314 -6.36 -4.85 11.58
C PHE A 314 -6.09 -5.62 12.87
N PHE A 315 -6.43 -6.91 12.88
CA PHE A 315 -6.24 -7.75 14.06
C PHE A 315 -5.42 -8.98 13.72
N THR A 316 -4.58 -9.42 14.66
CA THR A 316 -3.82 -10.65 14.54
C THR A 316 -4.02 -11.57 15.73
N LEU A 317 -3.81 -12.86 15.50
CA LEU A 317 -3.74 -13.90 16.53
C LEU A 317 -2.73 -14.95 16.07
N ASN A 318 -1.76 -15.30 16.91
CA ASN A 318 -0.75 -16.32 16.61
C ASN A 318 0.00 -16.04 15.29
N GLY A 319 0.38 -14.78 15.06
CA GLY A 319 1.04 -14.34 13.83
C GLY A 319 0.19 -14.41 12.54
N LYS A 320 -1.14 -14.44 12.64
CA LYS A 320 -2.07 -14.50 11.49
C LYS A 320 -3.06 -13.35 11.54
N VAL A 321 -3.49 -12.85 10.38
CA VAL A 321 -4.62 -11.91 10.30
C VAL A 321 -5.91 -12.64 10.69
N ILE A 322 -6.72 -12.04 11.56
CA ILE A 322 -8.03 -12.58 11.94
C ILE A 322 -9.17 -11.70 11.41
N PRO A 323 -10.15 -12.27 10.69
CA PRO A 323 -11.34 -11.53 10.30
C PRO A 323 -12.21 -11.13 11.51
N TYR A 324 -12.94 -10.03 11.36
CA TYR A 324 -13.89 -9.54 12.37
C TYR A 324 -15.17 -8.98 11.75
N ASP A 325 -16.27 -9.00 12.50
CA ASP A 325 -17.53 -8.37 12.07
C ASP A 325 -17.69 -6.94 12.62
N THR A 326 -18.75 -6.24 12.20
CA THR A 326 -19.08 -4.89 12.66
C THR A 326 -19.48 -4.82 14.14
N LYS A 327 -19.77 -5.97 14.77
CA LYS A 327 -20.07 -6.09 16.21
C LYS A 327 -18.81 -6.37 17.04
N GLY A 328 -17.64 -6.50 16.39
CA GLY A 328 -16.36 -6.80 17.04
C GLY A 328 -16.16 -8.28 17.38
N ASN A 329 -16.94 -9.20 16.82
CA ASN A 329 -16.68 -10.63 16.95
C ASN A 329 -15.56 -11.06 16.00
N PHE A 330 -14.65 -11.91 16.50
CA PHE A 330 -13.53 -12.46 15.74
C PHE A 330 -13.84 -13.85 15.20
N TYR A 331 -13.17 -14.22 14.10
CA TYR A 331 -13.33 -15.52 13.43
C TYR A 331 -11.99 -16.24 13.25
N PRO A 332 -11.41 -16.83 14.32
CA PRO A 332 -10.07 -17.45 14.29
C PRO A 332 -9.93 -18.62 13.32
N GLN A 333 -11.01 -19.32 13.03
CA GLN A 333 -11.04 -20.42 12.05
C GLN A 333 -10.77 -19.95 10.61
N GLU A 334 -10.92 -18.65 10.35
CA GLU A 334 -10.61 -18.01 9.07
C GLU A 334 -9.28 -17.23 9.13
N ALA A 335 -8.48 -17.43 10.18
CA ALA A 335 -7.20 -16.75 10.30
C ALA A 335 -6.20 -17.22 9.24
N PHE A 336 -5.45 -16.29 8.65
CA PHE A 336 -4.52 -16.60 7.57
C PHE A 336 -3.20 -15.84 7.67
N THR A 337 -2.17 -16.44 7.05
CA THR A 337 -0.93 -15.74 6.65
C THR A 337 -1.01 -15.47 5.15
N LEU A 338 -0.28 -14.48 4.67
CA LEU A 338 -0.35 -14.08 3.26
C LEU A 338 0.30 -15.12 2.36
N SER A 339 1.38 -15.78 2.82
CA SER A 339 2.02 -16.87 2.07
C SER A 339 1.14 -18.13 1.97
N SER A 340 0.24 -18.37 2.93
CA SER A 340 -0.65 -19.54 2.94
C SER A 340 -1.82 -19.45 1.96
N LEU A 341 -2.14 -18.24 1.48
CA LEU A 341 -3.21 -18.05 0.51
C LEU A 341 -2.74 -18.54 -0.85
N SER A 342 -3.44 -19.52 -1.43
CA SER A 342 -3.28 -19.92 -2.85
C SER A 342 -4.17 -19.06 -3.75
N GLU A 343 -5.41 -18.85 -3.33
CA GLU A 343 -6.37 -17.97 -3.94
C GLU A 343 -7.24 -17.33 -2.87
N PHE A 344 -7.43 -16.01 -2.95
CA PHE A 344 -8.16 -15.25 -1.96
C PHE A 344 -8.97 -14.12 -2.61
N PRO A 345 -10.28 -14.32 -2.83
CA PRO A 345 -11.17 -13.24 -3.21
C PRO A 345 -11.51 -12.34 -2.02
N PHE A 346 -11.60 -11.04 -2.25
CA PHE A 346 -11.93 -10.04 -1.25
C PHE A 346 -12.67 -8.86 -1.88
N VAL A 347 -13.28 -8.01 -1.06
CA VAL A 347 -13.96 -6.78 -1.50
C VAL A 347 -13.32 -5.60 -0.79
N VAL A 348 -13.03 -4.54 -1.52
CA VAL A 348 -12.65 -3.24 -0.95
C VAL A 348 -13.86 -2.34 -1.04
N LYS A 349 -14.34 -1.87 0.11
CA LYS A 349 -15.40 -0.87 0.21
C LYS A 349 -14.77 0.46 0.60
N ALA A 350 -15.06 1.51 -0.16
CA ALA A 350 -14.54 2.83 0.05
C ALA A 350 -15.68 3.83 0.26
N SER A 351 -15.52 4.69 1.26
CA SER A 351 -16.34 5.87 1.46
C SER A 351 -15.42 7.09 1.35
N LEU A 352 -15.87 8.10 0.63
CA LEU A 352 -15.06 9.28 0.33
C LEU A 352 -15.91 10.55 0.42
N GLU A 353 -15.28 11.60 0.92
CA GLU A 353 -15.81 12.96 0.97
C GLU A 353 -14.78 13.87 0.32
N ALA A 354 -15.22 14.70 -0.63
CA ALA A 354 -14.38 15.65 -1.34
C ALA A 354 -15.01 17.06 -1.34
N ASN A 355 -14.29 18.06 -0.82
CA ASN A 355 -14.67 19.48 -0.89
C ASN A 355 -13.85 20.23 -1.94
N LEU A 356 -14.54 20.56 -3.04
CA LEU A 356 -14.00 21.20 -4.22
C LEU A 356 -14.60 22.60 -4.36
N TYR A 357 -13.86 23.62 -3.90
CA TYR A 357 -14.28 25.04 -3.95
C TYR A 357 -15.65 25.33 -3.31
N GLY A 358 -15.97 24.67 -2.19
CA GLY A 358 -17.23 24.85 -1.47
C GLY A 358 -18.36 23.93 -1.93
N LEU A 359 -18.13 23.09 -2.96
CA LEU A 359 -18.98 21.97 -3.31
C LEU A 359 -18.52 20.73 -2.55
N MET A 360 -19.41 20.14 -1.77
CA MET A 360 -19.19 18.88 -1.09
C MET A 360 -19.70 17.73 -1.94
N LEU A 361 -18.83 16.75 -2.20
CA LEU A 361 -19.12 15.52 -2.92
C LEU A 361 -18.94 14.35 -1.96
N GLU A 362 -20.01 13.62 -1.69
CA GLU A 362 -20.00 12.47 -0.79
C GLU A 362 -20.37 11.19 -1.53
N ASN A 363 -19.62 10.12 -1.28
CA ASN A 363 -19.97 8.78 -1.74
C ASN A 363 -19.64 7.77 -0.65
N ASN A 364 -20.65 6.99 -0.24
CA ASN A 364 -20.50 6.07 0.89
C ASN A 364 -20.20 4.63 0.48
N ASP A 365 -20.30 4.28 -0.82
CA ASP A 365 -20.19 2.90 -1.29
C ASP A 365 -19.58 2.80 -2.70
N VAL A 366 -18.28 3.02 -2.77
CA VAL A 366 -17.43 2.60 -3.89
C VAL A 366 -16.92 1.19 -3.60
N GLN A 367 -17.15 0.24 -4.52
CA GLN A 367 -16.73 -1.16 -4.34
C GLN A 367 -15.77 -1.63 -5.43
N LEU A 368 -14.68 -2.25 -5.00
CA LEU A 368 -13.77 -3.01 -5.84
C LEU A 368 -13.79 -4.48 -5.44
N LEU A 369 -13.90 -5.37 -6.42
CA LEU A 369 -13.67 -6.80 -6.25
C LEU A 369 -12.19 -7.11 -6.45
N GLY A 370 -11.58 -7.70 -5.43
CA GLY A 370 -10.19 -8.13 -5.45
C GLY A 370 -10.06 -9.66 -5.53
N ARG A 371 -9.02 -10.13 -6.22
CA ARG A 371 -8.59 -11.54 -6.18
C ARG A 371 -7.07 -11.59 -6.11
N PHE A 372 -6.56 -12.18 -5.04
CA PHE A 372 -5.16 -12.53 -4.93
C PHE A 372 -4.97 -14.01 -5.31
N SER A 373 -3.93 -14.31 -6.09
CA SER A 373 -3.54 -15.67 -6.47
C SER A 373 -2.04 -15.83 -6.31
N ASN A 374 -1.62 -16.98 -5.79
CA ASN A 374 -0.25 -17.23 -5.38
C ASN A 374 0.13 -18.67 -5.72
N THR A 375 1.08 -18.79 -6.62
CA THR A 375 1.65 -20.06 -7.06
C THR A 375 3.13 -20.12 -6.69
N ALA A 376 3.83 -21.19 -7.07
CA ALA A 376 5.27 -21.30 -6.85
C ALA A 376 6.05 -20.20 -7.59
N THR A 377 5.65 -19.86 -8.83
CA THR A 377 6.40 -18.98 -9.73
C THR A 377 5.71 -17.65 -10.04
N SER A 378 4.44 -17.48 -9.66
CA SER A 378 3.66 -16.28 -9.96
C SER A 378 2.80 -15.81 -8.78
N GLY A 379 2.68 -14.50 -8.62
CA GLY A 379 1.73 -13.83 -7.74
C GLY A 379 0.89 -12.86 -8.55
N ILE A 380 -0.43 -12.85 -8.34
CA ILE A 380 -1.35 -12.00 -9.10
C ILE A 380 -2.30 -11.31 -8.12
N LEU A 381 -2.40 -9.99 -8.21
CA LEU A 381 -3.43 -9.19 -7.56
C LEU A 381 -4.26 -8.53 -8.66
N ASN A 382 -5.52 -8.93 -8.77
CA ASN A 382 -6.51 -8.32 -9.65
C ASN A 382 -7.49 -7.52 -8.82
N LEU A 383 -7.72 -6.26 -9.19
CA LEU A 383 -8.72 -5.36 -8.63
C LEU A 383 -9.63 -4.89 -9.76
N LYS A 384 -10.93 -5.04 -9.59
CA LYS A 384 -11.94 -4.57 -10.54
C LYS A 384 -12.92 -3.65 -9.84
N LEU A 385 -13.15 -2.47 -10.41
CA LEU A 385 -14.22 -1.59 -9.98
C LEU A 385 -15.57 -2.21 -10.36
N THR A 386 -16.43 -2.45 -9.37
CA THR A 386 -17.72 -3.13 -9.58
C THR A 386 -18.91 -2.25 -9.29
N LYS A 387 -18.74 -1.23 -8.44
CA LYS A 387 -19.83 -0.34 -8.04
C LYS A 387 -19.28 1.03 -7.65
N ILE A 388 -19.99 2.08 -8.04
CA ILE A 388 -19.90 3.42 -7.46
C ILE A 388 -21.35 3.88 -7.29
N GLU A 389 -21.78 4.13 -6.05
CA GLU A 389 -23.11 4.74 -5.85
C GLU A 389 -23.16 6.18 -6.40
N GLU A 390 -24.35 6.73 -6.51
CA GLU A 390 -24.49 8.14 -6.89
C GLU A 390 -23.82 9.02 -5.82
N PHE A 391 -23.19 10.11 -6.28
CA PHE A 391 -22.60 11.08 -5.37
C PHE A 391 -23.67 12.03 -4.86
N ASP A 392 -23.71 12.22 -3.55
CA ASP A 392 -24.48 13.32 -2.95
C ASP A 392 -23.70 14.62 -3.12
N VAL A 393 -24.33 15.61 -3.75
CA VAL A 393 -23.70 16.89 -4.03
C VAL A 393 -24.39 18.01 -3.27
N SER A 394 -23.65 18.71 -2.42
CA SER A 394 -24.18 19.80 -1.61
C SER A 394 -23.23 21.01 -1.57
N GLY A 395 -23.69 22.11 -0.95
CA GLY A 395 -22.90 23.34 -0.79
C GLY A 395 -23.07 24.36 -1.93
N ALA A 396 -22.11 25.27 -2.01
CA ALA A 396 -22.12 26.39 -2.95
C ALA A 396 -20.71 26.62 -3.52
N PHE A 397 -20.61 26.62 -4.84
CA PHE A 397 -19.35 26.88 -5.53
C PHE A 397 -18.90 28.33 -5.33
N GLY A 398 -17.62 28.49 -4.96
CA GLY A 398 -17.05 29.79 -4.65
C GLY A 398 -17.70 30.49 -3.45
N TYR A 399 -18.50 29.78 -2.64
CA TYR A 399 -19.27 30.30 -1.51
C TYR A 399 -20.41 31.29 -1.86
N PHE A 400 -20.70 31.51 -3.15
CA PHE A 400 -21.77 32.43 -3.58
C PHE A 400 -22.75 31.82 -4.59
N ALA A 401 -22.37 30.78 -5.33
CA ALA A 401 -23.24 30.12 -6.31
C ALA A 401 -23.77 28.80 -5.72
N PRO A 402 -25.05 28.72 -5.33
CA PRO A 402 -25.65 27.46 -4.88
C PRO A 402 -25.51 26.37 -5.94
N SER A 403 -25.45 25.10 -5.53
CA SER A 403 -25.39 23.96 -6.45
C SER A 403 -26.48 23.98 -7.54
N TRP A 404 -27.70 24.44 -7.21
CA TRP A 404 -28.79 24.59 -8.18
C TRP A 404 -28.53 25.67 -9.25
N ALA A 405 -27.81 26.75 -8.92
CA ALA A 405 -27.50 27.83 -9.85
C ALA A 405 -26.40 27.42 -10.84
N ILE A 406 -25.50 26.51 -10.43
CA ILE A 406 -24.49 25.92 -11.31
C ILE A 406 -25.16 25.07 -12.42
N ASN A 407 -26.22 24.35 -12.07
CA ASN A 407 -27.01 23.54 -13.01
C ASN A 407 -27.72 24.38 -14.09
N ILE A 408 -27.77 25.72 -13.98
CA ILE A 408 -28.31 26.62 -15.01
C ILE A 408 -27.26 26.90 -16.11
N PHE A 409 -25.97 26.85 -15.76
CA PHE A 409 -24.86 27.17 -16.66
C PHE A 409 -24.12 25.93 -17.19
N ILE A 410 -24.39 24.75 -16.63
CA ILE A 410 -23.88 23.46 -17.10
C ILE A 410 -25.02 22.71 -17.81
N PRO A 411 -24.83 22.24 -19.05
CA PRO A 411 -25.81 21.36 -19.70
C PRO A 411 -25.93 20.03 -18.92
N GLY A 412 -27.08 19.79 -18.29
CA GLY A 412 -27.29 18.67 -17.36
C GLY A 412 -27.01 19.06 -15.90
N ASN A 413 -27.64 18.38 -14.93
CA ASN A 413 -27.32 18.63 -13.53
C ASN A 413 -25.99 17.94 -13.15
N LEU A 414 -25.23 18.56 -12.25
CA LEU A 414 -23.91 18.11 -11.80
C LEU A 414 -23.89 16.63 -11.36
N GLN A 415 -24.93 16.20 -10.67
CA GLN A 415 -25.08 14.85 -10.15
C GLN A 415 -25.18 13.81 -11.28
N SER A 416 -25.99 14.08 -12.31
CA SER A 416 -26.11 13.25 -13.51
C SER A 416 -24.79 13.10 -14.24
N ILE A 417 -24.00 14.17 -14.35
CA ILE A 417 -22.71 14.10 -15.06
C ILE A 417 -21.68 13.28 -14.28
N ILE A 418 -21.65 13.42 -12.95
CA ILE A 418 -20.80 12.59 -12.08
C ILE A 418 -21.24 11.12 -12.22
N TYR A 419 -22.55 10.86 -12.20
CA TYR A 419 -23.10 9.53 -12.39
C TYR A 419 -22.73 8.91 -13.74
N GLU A 420 -22.87 9.64 -14.85
CA GLU A 420 -22.49 9.16 -16.19
C GLU A 420 -21.01 8.77 -16.27
N PHE A 421 -20.14 9.55 -15.62
CA PHE A 421 -18.71 9.26 -15.56
C PHE A 421 -18.39 8.04 -14.72
N THR A 422 -18.91 7.95 -13.50
CA THR A 422 -18.66 6.82 -12.60
C THR A 422 -19.23 5.52 -13.18
N GLU A 423 -20.39 5.61 -13.82
CA GLU A 423 -21.03 4.49 -14.52
C GLU A 423 -20.22 4.06 -15.76
N THR A 424 -19.58 5.00 -16.46
CA THR A 424 -18.61 4.66 -17.52
C THR A 424 -17.39 3.93 -16.97
N LEU A 425 -16.86 4.32 -15.81
CA LEU A 425 -15.75 3.59 -15.18
C LEU A 425 -16.16 2.17 -14.77
N VAL A 426 -17.39 1.99 -14.28
CA VAL A 426 -17.94 0.67 -13.89
C VAL A 426 -18.24 -0.21 -15.12
N LYS A 427 -18.70 0.39 -16.23
CA LYS A 427 -19.03 -0.31 -17.48
C LYS A 427 -17.90 -0.29 -18.52
N ALA A 428 -16.73 0.26 -18.18
CA ALA A 428 -15.61 0.43 -19.09
C ALA A 428 -15.27 -0.86 -19.85
N ASN A 429 -14.74 -0.71 -21.07
CA ASN A 429 -14.19 -1.82 -21.84
C ASN A 429 -15.23 -2.92 -22.15
N ASN A 430 -16.39 -2.51 -22.68
CA ASN A 430 -17.52 -3.39 -23.03
C ASN A 430 -18.13 -4.13 -21.81
N GLY A 431 -18.32 -3.43 -20.70
CA GLY A 431 -18.94 -3.99 -19.48
C GLY A 431 -17.97 -4.77 -18.58
N LYS A 432 -16.67 -4.80 -18.92
CA LYS A 432 -15.66 -5.43 -18.07
C LYS A 432 -15.29 -4.60 -16.86
N GLY A 433 -15.55 -3.30 -16.89
CA GLY A 433 -15.22 -2.35 -15.84
C GLY A 433 -13.74 -1.98 -15.77
N THR A 434 -13.45 -0.91 -15.04
CA THR A 434 -12.08 -0.49 -14.76
C THR A 434 -11.36 -1.59 -13.98
N SER A 435 -10.16 -1.96 -14.41
CA SER A 435 -9.38 -3.02 -13.77
C SER A 435 -7.91 -2.67 -13.61
N ILE A 436 -7.32 -3.17 -12.53
CA ILE A 436 -5.90 -3.07 -12.21
C ILE A 436 -5.41 -4.49 -11.93
N VAL A 437 -4.37 -4.93 -12.66
CA VAL A 437 -3.72 -6.22 -12.46
C VAL A 437 -2.25 -5.98 -12.17
N LEU A 438 -1.81 -6.40 -10.99
CA LEU A 438 -0.39 -6.51 -10.64
C LEU A 438 -0.01 -7.98 -10.69
N ARG A 439 0.99 -8.31 -11.49
CA ARG A 439 1.44 -9.69 -11.70
C ARG A 439 2.95 -9.76 -11.56
N TRP A 440 3.41 -10.61 -10.66
CA TRP A 440 4.80 -10.99 -10.52
C TRP A 440 4.97 -12.35 -11.16
N ASP A 441 5.87 -12.47 -12.12
CA ASP A 441 6.24 -13.74 -12.72
C ASP A 441 7.73 -13.98 -12.54
N ARG A 442 8.08 -15.21 -12.19
CA ARG A 442 9.45 -15.68 -12.18
C ARG A 442 9.65 -16.71 -13.28
N ASP A 443 10.52 -16.37 -14.20
CA ASP A 443 11.05 -17.28 -15.20
C ASP A 443 12.54 -17.49 -14.89
N SER A 444 12.92 -18.72 -14.54
CA SER A 444 14.26 -19.10 -14.12
C SER A 444 14.85 -18.16 -13.04
N SER A 445 15.87 -17.36 -13.40
CA SER A 445 16.52 -16.39 -12.52
C SER A 445 15.92 -14.98 -12.57
N ARG A 446 15.02 -14.72 -13.51
CA ARG A 446 14.47 -13.39 -13.81
C ARG A 446 13.06 -13.25 -13.24
N THR A 447 12.87 -12.24 -12.39
CA THR A 447 11.53 -11.83 -11.98
C THR A 447 11.12 -10.53 -12.66
N THR A 448 9.90 -10.52 -13.16
CA THR A 448 9.26 -9.34 -13.74
C THR A 448 7.98 -9.00 -12.98
N MET A 449 7.72 -7.70 -12.79
CA MET A 449 6.44 -7.20 -12.34
C MET A 449 5.74 -6.54 -13.53
N LYS A 450 4.58 -7.08 -13.91
CA LYS A 450 3.66 -6.51 -14.87
C LYS A 450 2.53 -5.80 -14.14
N THR A 451 2.38 -4.51 -14.40
CA THR A 451 1.21 -3.72 -14.05
C THR A 451 0.38 -3.53 -15.31
N HIS A 452 -0.92 -3.78 -15.22
CA HIS A 452 -1.88 -3.50 -16.28
C HIS A 452 -3.05 -2.74 -15.68
N ILE A 453 -3.33 -1.56 -16.21
CA ILE A 453 -4.49 -0.74 -15.83
C ILE A 453 -5.32 -0.55 -17.09
N GLU A 454 -6.61 -0.85 -17.01
CA GLU A 454 -7.55 -0.69 -18.13
C GLU A 454 -8.76 0.12 -17.64
N THR A 455 -9.16 1.14 -18.39
CA THR A 455 -10.29 2.02 -18.05
C THR A 455 -10.88 2.66 -19.30
N GLU A 456 -11.99 3.37 -19.16
CA GLU A 456 -12.63 4.13 -20.24
C GLU A 456 -12.95 5.55 -19.78
N PHE A 457 -12.61 6.52 -20.62
CA PHE A 457 -12.77 7.93 -20.32
C PHE A 457 -13.80 8.57 -21.27
N LEU A 458 -14.82 9.24 -20.71
CA LEU A 458 -15.76 10.07 -21.46
C LEU A 458 -15.15 11.45 -21.72
N ASP A 459 -14.97 11.86 -22.98
CA ASP A 459 -14.54 13.22 -23.36
C ASP A 459 -15.72 14.20 -23.29
N ASN A 460 -16.03 14.68 -22.08
CA ASN A 460 -17.05 15.70 -21.83
C ASN A 460 -16.49 16.90 -21.04
N PHE A 461 -17.13 18.07 -21.15
CA PHE A 461 -16.70 19.34 -20.54
C PHE A 461 -16.51 19.26 -19.02
N PHE A 462 -17.41 18.55 -18.33
CA PHE A 462 -17.39 18.47 -16.88
C PHE A 462 -16.24 17.62 -16.34
N ILE A 463 -15.86 16.55 -17.05
CA ILE A 463 -14.66 15.78 -16.70
C ILE A 463 -13.40 16.60 -16.89
N ARG A 464 -13.34 17.48 -17.89
CA ARG A 464 -12.24 18.46 -18.01
C ARG A 464 -12.19 19.36 -16.78
N PHE A 465 -13.34 19.83 -16.31
CA PHE A 465 -13.45 20.66 -15.12
C PHE A 465 -13.00 19.90 -13.85
N GLY A 466 -13.54 18.70 -13.59
CA GLY A 466 -13.17 17.88 -12.44
C GLY A 466 -11.69 17.49 -12.42
N LEU A 467 -11.12 17.12 -13.57
CA LEU A 467 -9.69 16.81 -13.68
C LEU A 467 -8.81 18.05 -13.54
N LYS A 468 -9.27 19.22 -13.99
CA LYS A 468 -8.57 20.47 -13.72
C LYS A 468 -8.49 20.74 -12.22
N ILE A 469 -9.58 20.51 -11.47
CA ILE A 469 -9.55 20.60 -10.00
C ILE A 469 -8.59 19.57 -9.41
N TRP A 470 -8.65 18.31 -9.87
CA TRP A 470 -7.72 17.26 -9.42
C TRP A 470 -6.26 17.67 -9.63
N ASN A 471 -5.92 18.18 -10.81
CA ASN A 471 -4.56 18.59 -11.15
C ASN A 471 -4.06 19.79 -10.33
N HIS A 472 -4.93 20.77 -10.03
CA HIS A 472 -4.52 21.98 -9.32
C HIS A 472 -4.62 21.87 -7.80
N LYS A 473 -5.50 21.00 -7.28
CA LYS A 473 -5.80 20.93 -5.84
C LYS A 473 -5.41 19.61 -5.20
N VAL A 474 -5.35 18.51 -5.95
CA VAL A 474 -5.09 17.17 -5.38
C VAL A 474 -3.70 16.65 -5.73
N LEU A 475 -3.15 17.01 -6.89
CA LEU A 475 -1.78 16.67 -7.23
C LEU A 475 -0.83 17.74 -6.69
N PRO A 476 0.30 17.35 -6.06
CA PRO A 476 1.35 18.30 -5.71
C PRO A 476 1.97 18.89 -6.98
N ASP A 477 2.44 20.13 -6.92
CA ASP A 477 3.27 20.73 -7.97
C ASP A 477 4.69 20.15 -7.96
N GLU A 478 5.58 20.60 -8.85
CA GLU A 478 6.93 20.04 -8.92
C GLU A 478 7.80 20.34 -7.70
N ASP A 479 7.63 21.49 -7.06
CA ASP A 479 8.40 21.87 -5.88
C ASP A 479 7.97 21.01 -4.67
N ALA A 480 6.66 20.88 -4.44
CA ALA A 480 6.12 19.96 -3.43
C ALA A 480 6.48 18.50 -3.73
N LYS A 481 6.51 18.07 -5.00
CA LYS A 481 7.00 16.73 -5.38
C LYS A 481 8.47 16.56 -5.04
N ASP A 482 9.32 17.56 -5.22
CA ASP A 482 10.74 17.48 -4.88
C ASP A 482 10.95 17.34 -3.37
N ASP A 483 10.18 18.06 -2.55
CA ASP A 483 10.16 17.86 -1.08
C ASP A 483 9.66 16.47 -0.67
N ILE A 484 8.57 15.99 -1.28
CA ILE A 484 8.06 14.61 -1.05
C ILE A 484 9.15 13.58 -1.41
N ARG A 485 9.81 13.74 -2.55
CA ARG A 485 10.92 12.86 -2.99
C ARG A 485 12.07 12.91 -1.98
N ALA A 486 12.40 14.09 -1.44
CA ALA A 486 13.45 14.24 -0.44
C ALA A 486 13.13 13.49 0.86
N VAL A 487 11.90 13.63 1.38
CA VAL A 487 11.42 12.91 2.58
C VAL A 487 11.45 11.39 2.37
N LEU A 488 10.93 10.91 1.23
CA LEU A 488 10.91 9.47 0.89
C LEU A 488 12.32 8.91 0.70
N SER A 489 13.17 9.61 -0.05
CA SER A 489 14.57 9.22 -0.26
C SER A 489 15.32 9.15 1.07
N LYS A 490 15.13 10.15 1.95
CA LYS A 490 15.75 10.16 3.27
C LYS A 490 15.28 9.00 4.14
N THR A 491 13.99 8.68 4.10
CA THR A 491 13.41 7.54 4.83
C THR A 491 14.05 6.23 4.39
N ILE A 492 14.15 5.99 3.09
CA ILE A 492 14.78 4.78 2.54
C ILE A 492 16.28 4.72 2.87
N ASP A 493 16.99 5.86 2.80
CA ASP A 493 18.40 5.94 3.18
C ASP A 493 18.65 5.56 4.64
N LEU A 494 17.79 6.00 5.54
CA LEU A 494 17.91 5.68 6.96
C LEU A 494 17.53 4.22 7.24
N LEU A 495 16.57 3.66 6.51
CA LEU A 495 16.25 2.24 6.57
C LEU A 495 17.43 1.37 6.09
N LEU A 496 18.03 1.73 4.96
CA LEU A 496 19.19 1.03 4.38
C LEU A 496 20.40 0.98 5.33
N LYS A 497 20.56 1.94 6.24
CA LYS A 497 21.62 1.89 7.26
C LYS A 497 21.44 0.76 8.29
N GLY A 498 20.20 0.30 8.50
CA GLY A 498 19.89 -0.84 9.38
C GLY A 498 19.83 -2.20 8.68
N ILE A 499 19.91 -2.21 7.34
CA ILE A 499 19.89 -3.41 6.50
C ILE A 499 21.28 -3.69 5.95
#